data_AF-Q82I47-F1
#
_entry.id   AF-Q82I47-F1
#
_cell.length_a   1.000
_cell.length_b   1.000
_cell.length_c   1.000
_cell.angle_alpha   90.00
_cell.angle_beta   90.00
_cell.angle_gamma   90.00
#
_symmetry.space_group_name_H-M   'P 1'
#
loop_
_entity.id
_entity.type
_entity.pdbx_description
1 polymer ?
#
loop_
_entity_poly.entity_id
_entity_poly.type
_entity_poly.pdbx_seq_one_letter_code
_entity_poly.pdbx_strand_id
1 'polypeptide(L)'
;MQAVLLGSVLLVCLAAPLVGASQRPRLPSRRCTPERSAHAPFAVAFGCWLVPVPMALLLEDGRADLMHSWWAVAMLMASPVVAFALVRMVAPQRLKRRRLLLAARAAALMAAVVAVEMAALDAGVPSLSVVGPLLTVSFAATATVLGVLRVVDHGYFPLVLLRTAAKQALVAGGTWYWMHRTGATLTPDPADSTTTAQVLALLWWSVVALSSGCALVAVARLVRWLRSGPPARPAPPGVAPWPPAVGDVWMAELTHDDNTYKERPVVVLEHTPGFVRVLGITSVDKSDRRRGYLKLHMSEWKGVLTKDGWLNLEIAQVPYCDFLWRRGECPDPVWDALCTKAAVRERPAGRGPTPGFTFRHRLWSAMNAHAGRDSRNVHAGSDNRRRRVWTRAKV
;
A
#
# COMPACT_ATOMS: atom_id res chain seq x y z
N MET A 1 9.24 23.48 27.56
CA MET A 1 7.86 22.94 27.38
C MET A 1 7.43 22.90 25.92
N GLN A 2 7.56 23.98 25.13
CA GLN A 2 7.15 24.03 23.72
C GLN A 2 7.90 23.02 22.81
N ALA A 3 9.21 22.84 23.00
CA ALA A 3 10.01 21.86 22.25
C ALA A 3 9.59 20.40 22.51
N VAL A 4 9.19 20.09 23.74
CA VAL A 4 8.70 18.75 24.13
C VAL A 4 7.37 18.45 23.43
N LEU A 5 6.47 19.43 23.39
CA LEU A 5 5.18 19.33 22.71
C LEU A 5 5.35 19.14 21.20
N LEU A 6 6.26 19.90 20.57
CA LEU A 6 6.55 19.76 19.14
C LEU A 6 7.21 18.41 18.80
N GLY A 7 8.17 17.97 19.62
CA GLY A 7 8.80 16.65 19.49
C GLY A 7 7.78 15.50 19.63
N SER A 8 6.83 15.63 20.55
CA SER A 8 5.73 14.68 20.74
C SER A 8 4.82 14.63 19.51
N VAL A 9 4.48 15.79 18.95
CA VAL A 9 3.66 15.90 17.72
C VAL A 9 4.38 15.30 16.52
N LEU A 10 5.69 15.58 16.34
CA LEU A 10 6.47 15.02 15.24
C LEU A 10 6.67 13.51 15.37
N LEU A 11 6.87 13.00 16.58
CA LEU A 11 6.99 11.57 16.86
C LEU A 11 5.64 10.85 16.64
N VAL A 12 4.53 11.49 17.02
CA VAL A 12 3.18 11.04 16.64
C VAL A 12 2.99 11.12 15.13
N CYS A 13 3.52 12.12 14.42
CA CYS A 13 3.44 12.24 12.96
C CYS A 13 4.32 11.23 12.20
N LEU A 14 5.40 10.74 12.80
CA LEU A 14 6.24 9.64 12.29
C LEU A 14 5.61 8.28 12.60
N ALA A 15 4.92 8.16 13.74
CA ALA A 15 4.18 6.95 14.12
C ALA A 15 2.81 6.83 13.44
N ALA A 16 2.12 7.93 13.17
CA ALA A 16 0.79 8.00 12.54
C ALA A 16 0.72 7.35 11.14
N PRO A 17 1.69 7.49 10.22
CA PRO A 17 1.71 6.76 8.96
C PRO A 17 2.01 5.26 9.16
N LEU A 18 2.59 4.85 10.30
CA LEU A 18 2.63 3.43 10.68
C LEU A 18 1.23 2.92 11.03
N VAL A 19 0.34 3.80 11.49
CA VAL A 19 -1.06 3.51 11.71
C VAL A 19 -1.83 3.72 10.39
N GLY A 20 -2.23 2.63 9.73
CA GLY A 20 -3.15 2.67 8.58
C GLY A 20 -4.56 3.24 8.88
N ALA A 21 -4.70 4.10 9.89
CA ALA A 21 -5.94 4.66 10.43
C ALA A 21 -6.60 5.70 9.55
N SER A 22 -5.93 6.25 8.52
CA SER A 22 -6.60 7.21 7.61
C SER A 22 -7.55 6.53 6.64
N GLN A 23 -7.46 5.21 6.45
CA GLN A 23 -8.61 4.44 6.01
C GLN A 23 -9.53 4.34 7.22
N ARG A 24 -10.41 5.33 7.41
CA ARG A 24 -11.60 5.10 8.24
C ARG A 24 -12.22 3.82 7.69
N PRO A 25 -12.20 2.70 8.43
CA PRO A 25 -12.94 1.54 7.98
C PRO A 25 -14.37 2.04 7.94
N ARG A 26 -14.93 2.22 6.74
CA ARG A 26 -16.33 2.67 6.65
C ARG A 26 -17.25 1.68 7.35
N LEU A 27 -16.79 0.46 7.65
CA LEU A 27 -17.55 -0.56 8.37
C LEU A 27 -16.71 -1.33 9.41
N PRO A 28 -17.30 -1.70 10.55
CA PRO A 28 -16.67 -2.44 11.64
C PRO A 28 -16.54 -3.93 11.27
N SER A 29 -15.78 -4.27 10.23
CA SER A 29 -15.47 -5.69 9.99
C SER A 29 -14.38 -6.14 10.97
N ARG A 30 -14.81 -6.87 12.01
CA ARG A 30 -13.98 -7.46 13.09
C ARG A 30 -12.86 -8.40 12.60
N ARG A 31 -12.65 -8.60 11.29
CA ARG A 31 -11.75 -9.63 10.75
C ARG A 31 -10.71 -9.17 9.71
N CYS A 32 -10.76 -7.93 9.26
CA CYS A 32 -9.70 -7.35 8.42
C CYS A 32 -9.26 -6.02 9.04
N THR A 33 -8.90 -6.05 10.32
CA THR A 33 -8.10 -4.97 10.87
C THR A 33 -6.84 -4.89 10.01
N PRO A 34 -6.53 -3.75 9.35
CA PRO A 34 -5.17 -3.54 8.85
C PRO A 34 -4.30 -3.78 10.06
N GLU A 35 -3.39 -4.77 10.01
CA GLU A 35 -2.57 -5.26 11.13
C GLU A 35 -2.26 -4.06 12.04
N ARG A 36 -3.08 -3.88 13.09
CA ARG A 36 -2.87 -2.86 14.11
C ARG A 36 -1.77 -3.47 14.93
N SER A 37 -0.57 -3.39 14.39
CA SER A 37 0.65 -3.75 15.07
C SER A 37 0.84 -2.69 16.14
N ALA A 38 0.08 -2.81 17.24
CA ALA A 38 0.30 -2.04 18.46
C ALA A 38 1.76 -2.19 18.93
N HIS A 39 2.41 -3.29 18.54
CA HIS A 39 3.82 -3.59 18.75
C HIS A 39 4.78 -2.88 17.79
N ALA A 40 4.34 -2.29 16.68
CA ALA A 40 5.25 -1.62 15.74
C ALA A 40 5.99 -0.41 16.35
N PRO A 41 5.35 0.52 17.09
CA PRO A 41 6.10 1.60 17.73
C PRO A 41 7.12 1.07 18.74
N PHE A 42 6.81 0.00 19.48
CA PHE A 42 7.74 -0.62 20.43
C PHE A 42 8.89 -1.37 19.74
N ALA A 43 8.61 -2.10 18.66
CA ALA A 43 9.63 -2.82 17.90
C ALA A 43 10.61 -1.87 17.20
N VAL A 44 10.09 -0.76 16.66
CA VAL A 44 10.91 0.34 16.14
C VAL A 44 11.68 0.98 17.29
N ALA A 45 11.02 1.31 18.40
CA ALA A 45 11.64 1.90 19.58
C ALA A 45 12.77 1.05 20.18
N PHE A 46 12.72 -0.28 20.15
CA PHE A 46 13.80 -1.14 20.66
C PHE A 46 14.84 -1.49 19.59
N GLY A 47 14.42 -1.84 18.37
CA GLY A 47 15.37 -2.23 17.32
C GLY A 47 16.21 -1.06 16.79
N CYS A 48 15.68 0.16 16.80
CA CYS A 48 16.42 1.34 16.37
C CYS A 48 17.66 1.63 17.22
N TRP A 49 17.72 1.16 18.47
CA TRP A 49 18.90 1.37 19.32
C TRP A 49 20.09 0.52 18.92
N LEU A 50 19.85 -0.64 18.31
CA LEU A 50 20.91 -1.61 17.98
C LEU A 50 21.48 -1.39 16.56
N VAL A 51 20.74 -0.72 15.68
CA VAL A 51 21.16 -0.40 14.32
C VAL A 51 22.43 0.49 14.28
N PRO A 52 22.54 1.59 15.06
CA PRO A 52 23.68 2.51 15.02
C PRO A 52 24.89 2.13 15.89
N VAL A 53 24.73 1.20 16.83
CA VAL A 53 25.80 0.80 17.77
C VAL A 53 27.13 0.47 17.06
N PRO A 54 27.16 -0.24 15.92
CA PRO A 54 28.43 -0.54 15.26
C PRO A 54 29.15 0.71 14.75
N MET A 55 28.42 1.72 14.26
CA MET A 55 29.06 2.91 13.71
C MET A 55 29.59 3.79 14.84
N ALA A 56 28.85 3.94 15.93
CA ALA A 56 29.33 4.62 17.14
C ALA A 56 30.61 3.96 17.70
N LEU A 57 30.69 2.62 17.68
CA LEU A 57 31.89 1.88 18.10
C LEU A 57 33.07 2.00 17.12
N LEU A 58 32.82 2.26 15.84
CA LEU A 58 33.85 2.45 14.81
C LEU A 58 34.38 3.90 14.78
N LEU A 59 33.58 4.86 15.24
CA LEU A 59 33.88 6.30 15.23
C LEU A 59 34.52 6.80 16.53
N GLU A 60 34.47 6.02 17.62
CA GLU A 60 35.33 6.27 18.78
C GLU A 60 36.80 6.00 18.39
N ASP A 61 37.48 7.08 17.97
CA ASP A 61 38.87 7.09 17.52
C ASP A 61 39.83 6.28 18.41
N GLY A 62 40.59 5.38 17.78
CA GLY A 62 41.97 5.09 18.21
C GLY A 62 42.22 3.90 19.13
N ARG A 63 41.20 3.16 19.61
CA ARG A 63 41.46 1.90 20.32
C ARG A 63 41.47 0.72 19.35
N ALA A 64 42.65 0.41 18.82
CA ALA A 64 42.92 -0.90 18.17
C ALA A 64 42.50 -2.10 19.06
N ASP A 65 42.40 -1.88 20.38
CA ASP A 65 41.87 -2.82 21.38
C ASP A 65 40.36 -3.08 21.27
N LEU A 66 39.56 -2.15 20.73
CA LEU A 66 38.10 -2.34 20.63
C LEU A 66 37.73 -3.37 19.57
N MET A 67 38.48 -3.46 18.46
CA MET A 67 38.30 -4.53 17.45
C MET A 67 38.75 -5.90 17.96
N HIS A 68 39.58 -5.97 19.00
CA HIS A 68 39.93 -7.22 19.70
C HIS A 68 38.85 -7.65 20.70
N SER A 69 37.93 -6.75 21.06
CA SER A 69 36.78 -7.12 21.87
C SER A 69 35.79 -7.89 21.00
N TRP A 70 35.59 -9.17 21.34
CA TRP A 70 34.56 -10.02 20.73
C TRP A 70 33.16 -9.37 20.75
N TRP A 71 32.92 -8.44 21.69
CA TRP A 71 31.72 -7.62 21.80
C TRP A 71 31.50 -6.69 20.61
N ALA A 72 32.52 -5.96 20.15
CA ALA A 72 32.39 -5.05 19.01
C ALA A 72 32.06 -5.83 17.72
N VAL A 73 32.74 -6.96 17.51
CA VAL A 73 32.44 -7.89 16.41
C VAL A 73 31.01 -8.43 16.52
N ALA A 74 30.57 -8.84 17.71
CA ALA A 74 29.21 -9.31 17.95
C ALA A 74 28.16 -8.22 17.62
N MET A 75 28.39 -6.97 18.01
CA MET A 75 27.49 -5.86 17.71
C MET A 75 27.44 -5.51 16.22
N LEU A 76 28.60 -5.50 15.55
CA LEU A 76 28.70 -5.28 14.11
C LEU A 76 27.95 -6.36 13.32
N MET A 77 28.03 -7.62 13.76
CA MET A 77 27.27 -8.72 13.18
C MET A 77 25.78 -8.70 13.56
N ALA A 78 25.41 -8.17 14.72
CA ALA A 78 24.03 -8.08 15.18
C ALA A 78 23.21 -7.04 14.39
N SER A 79 23.81 -5.91 14.01
CA SER A 79 23.10 -4.82 13.34
C SER A 79 22.39 -5.21 12.03
N PRO A 80 23.01 -5.92 11.05
CA PRO A 80 22.29 -6.36 9.85
C PRO A 80 21.15 -7.34 10.17
N VAL A 81 21.30 -8.16 11.22
CA VAL A 81 20.24 -9.08 11.69
C VAL A 81 19.05 -8.29 12.25
N VAL A 82 19.33 -7.26 13.06
CA VAL A 82 18.29 -6.37 13.60
C VAL A 82 17.61 -5.56 12.49
N ALA A 83 18.38 -4.98 11.57
CA ALA A 83 17.84 -4.25 10.42
C ALA A 83 16.93 -5.15 9.57
N PHE A 84 17.33 -6.39 9.31
CA PHE A 84 16.50 -7.37 8.63
C PHE A 84 15.22 -7.70 9.40
N ALA A 85 15.32 -7.90 10.72
CA ALA A 85 14.18 -8.15 11.58
C ALA A 85 13.18 -6.98 11.55
N LEU A 86 13.65 -5.74 11.69
CA LEU A 86 12.85 -4.52 11.62
C LEU A 86 12.12 -4.38 10.28
N VAL A 87 12.85 -4.52 9.17
CA VAL A 87 12.27 -4.46 7.82
C VAL A 87 11.22 -5.58 7.63
N ARG A 88 11.51 -6.79 8.10
CA ARG A 88 10.57 -7.93 8.04
C ARG A 88 9.32 -7.71 8.90
N MET A 89 9.44 -7.06 10.05
CA MET A 89 8.31 -6.74 10.93
C MET A 89 7.37 -5.71 10.31
N VAL A 90 7.93 -4.71 9.62
CA VAL A 90 7.17 -3.64 8.97
C VAL A 90 6.58 -4.09 7.62
N ALA A 91 7.23 -5.04 6.95
CA ALA A 91 6.81 -5.55 5.66
C ALA A 91 5.46 -6.32 5.74
N PRO A 92 4.55 -6.13 4.77
CA PRO A 92 3.31 -6.89 4.69
C PRO A 92 3.60 -8.38 4.45
N GLN A 93 2.68 -9.25 4.89
CA GLN A 93 2.80 -10.71 4.81
C GLN A 93 3.26 -11.24 3.44
N ARG A 94 2.78 -10.63 2.34
CA ARG A 94 3.15 -10.99 0.97
C ARG A 94 4.64 -10.80 0.64
N LEU A 95 5.31 -9.84 1.30
CA LEU A 95 6.74 -9.58 1.11
C LEU A 95 7.60 -10.41 2.05
N LYS A 96 7.05 -10.96 3.14
CA LYS A 96 7.78 -11.80 4.10
C LYS A 96 8.40 -13.07 3.49
N ARG A 97 7.88 -13.53 2.35
CA ARG A 97 8.42 -14.65 1.57
C ARG A 97 9.59 -14.25 0.64
N ARG A 98 9.74 -12.97 0.31
CA ARG A 98 10.78 -12.46 -0.61
C ARG A 98 12.04 -12.07 0.14
N ARG A 99 12.82 -13.06 0.59
CA ARG A 99 14.01 -12.85 1.45
C ARG A 99 15.02 -11.86 0.87
N LEU A 100 15.34 -11.97 -0.43
CA LEU A 100 16.30 -11.08 -1.10
C LEU A 100 15.85 -9.61 -1.10
N LEU A 101 14.55 -9.35 -1.33
CA LEU A 101 14.01 -7.99 -1.29
C LEU A 101 14.06 -7.40 0.12
N LEU A 102 13.79 -8.22 1.15
CA LEU A 102 13.91 -7.78 2.55
C LEU A 102 15.36 -7.49 2.91
N ALA A 103 16.31 -8.32 2.46
CA ALA A 103 17.74 -8.09 2.67
C ALA A 103 18.23 -6.81 1.99
N ALA A 104 17.86 -6.58 0.73
CA ALA A 104 18.20 -5.34 0.02
C ALA A 104 17.65 -4.09 0.73
N ARG A 105 16.45 -4.18 1.32
CA ARG A 105 15.85 -3.09 2.10
C ARG A 105 16.51 -2.89 3.45
N ALA A 106 16.94 -3.96 4.11
CA ALA A 106 17.73 -3.89 5.34
C ALA A 106 19.08 -3.23 5.06
N ALA A 107 19.75 -3.59 3.96
CA ALA A 107 20.97 -2.94 3.52
C ALA A 107 20.75 -1.44 3.20
N ALA A 108 19.66 -1.10 2.51
CA ALA A 108 19.31 0.30 2.24
C ALA A 108 19.01 1.09 3.53
N LEU A 109 18.37 0.47 4.52
CA LEU A 109 18.14 1.05 5.84
C LEU A 109 19.48 1.35 6.54
N MET A 110 20.38 0.36 6.59
CA MET A 110 21.72 0.53 7.16
C MET A 110 22.49 1.65 6.48
N ALA A 111 22.54 1.65 5.15
CA ALA A 111 23.23 2.67 4.37
C ALA A 111 22.68 4.08 4.62
N ALA A 112 21.35 4.22 4.77
CA ALA A 112 20.73 5.49 5.09
C ALA A 112 21.09 5.98 6.49
N VAL A 113 21.12 5.09 7.49
CA VAL A 113 21.53 5.45 8.86
C VAL A 113 22.99 5.91 8.88
N VAL A 114 23.90 5.13 8.28
CA VAL A 114 25.32 5.48 8.17
C VAL A 114 25.52 6.82 7.46
N ALA A 115 24.82 7.06 6.35
CA ALA A 115 24.93 8.33 5.63
C ALA A 115 24.49 9.55 6.48
N VAL A 116 23.43 9.39 7.28
CA VAL A 116 22.96 10.48 8.17
C VAL A 116 23.92 10.69 9.34
N GLU A 117 24.50 9.62 9.89
CA GLU A 117 25.54 9.71 10.93
C GLU A 117 26.79 10.42 10.40
N MET A 118 27.29 10.04 9.23
CA MET A 118 28.44 10.71 8.59
C MET A 118 28.16 12.19 8.33
N ALA A 119 26.97 12.52 7.83
CA ALA A 119 26.58 13.92 7.63
C ALA A 119 26.49 14.70 8.95
N ALA A 120 26.10 14.06 10.06
CA ALA A 120 26.08 14.69 11.37
C ALA A 120 27.50 14.96 11.90
N LEU A 121 28.44 14.04 11.65
CA LEU A 121 29.85 14.24 11.99
C LEU A 121 30.49 15.36 11.17
N ASP A 122 30.24 15.40 9.86
CA ASP A 122 30.72 16.48 8.97
C ASP A 122 30.18 17.85 9.41
N ALA A 123 28.99 17.89 10.02
CA ALA A 123 28.39 19.09 10.57
C ALA A 123 28.96 19.51 11.94
N GLY A 124 29.99 18.82 12.45
CA GLY A 124 30.67 19.18 13.70
C GLY A 124 29.92 18.78 14.97
N VAL A 125 29.00 17.82 14.92
CA VAL A 125 28.36 17.27 16.13
C VAL A 125 29.43 16.48 16.90
N PRO A 126 29.83 16.90 18.13
CA PRO A 126 30.98 16.34 18.82
C PRO A 126 30.79 14.84 19.16
N SER A 127 31.77 14.02 18.78
CA SER A 127 31.72 12.55 18.86
C SER A 127 31.85 11.98 20.28
N LEU A 128 32.46 12.70 21.22
CA LEU A 128 33.03 12.12 22.44
C LEU A 128 32.25 12.37 23.74
N SER A 129 31.30 13.31 23.79
CA SER A 129 30.62 13.69 25.04
C SER A 129 29.14 13.33 25.10
N VAL A 130 28.52 12.86 24.02
CA VAL A 130 27.10 12.51 24.06
C VAL A 130 26.77 11.39 23.07
N VAL A 131 26.78 10.15 23.55
CA VAL A 131 26.20 8.98 22.86
C VAL A 131 24.71 9.23 22.51
N GLY A 132 24.04 10.14 23.21
CA GLY A 132 22.62 10.49 23.03
C GLY A 132 22.22 11.08 21.65
N PRO A 133 22.82 12.19 21.17
CA PRO A 133 22.58 12.79 19.87
C PRO A 133 22.75 11.84 18.69
N LEU A 134 23.87 11.11 18.60
CA LEU A 134 24.08 10.12 17.53
C LEU A 134 22.97 9.06 17.55
N LEU A 135 22.66 8.49 18.73
CA LEU A 135 21.54 7.55 18.85
C LEU A 135 20.19 8.16 18.44
N THR A 136 19.98 9.44 18.72
CA THR A 136 18.73 10.15 18.37
C THR A 136 18.63 10.39 16.86
N VAL A 137 19.73 10.77 16.22
CA VAL A 137 19.86 10.91 14.77
C VAL A 137 19.53 9.58 14.09
N SER A 138 20.14 8.49 14.57
CA SER A 138 19.96 7.17 13.98
C SER A 138 18.57 6.60 14.23
N PHE A 139 17.98 6.89 15.40
CA PHE A 139 16.59 6.60 15.69
C PHE A 139 15.65 7.30 14.70
N ALA A 140 15.85 8.60 14.48
CA ALA A 140 15.04 9.40 13.56
C ALA A 140 15.19 8.91 12.10
N ALA A 141 16.41 8.63 11.65
CA ALA A 141 16.69 8.07 10.33
C ALA A 141 16.02 6.69 10.16
N THR A 142 16.18 5.80 11.12
CA THR A 142 15.59 4.45 11.09
C THR A 142 14.07 4.52 11.06
N ALA A 143 13.47 5.32 11.93
CA ALA A 143 12.02 5.51 11.97
C ALA A 143 11.48 6.10 10.66
N THR A 144 12.20 7.06 10.06
CA THR A 144 11.84 7.66 8.77
C THR A 144 11.85 6.63 7.66
N VAL A 145 12.95 5.88 7.51
CA VAL A 145 13.08 4.86 6.46
C VAL A 145 12.05 3.76 6.62
N LEU A 146 11.85 3.24 7.84
CA LEU A 146 10.81 2.25 8.11
C LEU A 146 9.40 2.80 7.87
N GLY A 147 9.16 4.08 8.20
CA GLY A 147 7.93 4.79 7.89
C GLY A 147 7.66 4.84 6.39
N VAL A 148 8.66 5.26 5.60
CA VAL A 148 8.59 5.27 4.13
C VAL A 148 8.31 3.87 3.61
N LEU A 149 9.10 2.87 4.01
CA LEU A 149 8.93 1.48 3.57
C LEU A 149 7.52 0.97 3.88
N ARG A 150 6.99 1.24 5.06
CA ARG A 150 5.64 0.82 5.45
C ARG A 150 4.58 1.51 4.60
N VAL A 151 4.65 2.82 4.45
CA VAL A 151 3.67 3.58 3.68
C VAL A 151 3.68 3.12 2.22
N VAL A 152 4.86 2.93 1.66
CA VAL A 152 5.05 2.40 0.31
C VAL A 152 4.49 1.00 0.19
N ASP A 153 4.75 0.12 1.15
CA ASP A 153 4.29 -1.26 1.08
C ASP A 153 2.80 -1.43 1.32
N HIS A 154 2.21 -0.69 2.24
CA HIS A 154 0.80 -0.84 2.61
C HIS A 154 -0.11 0.09 1.81
N GLY A 155 0.40 1.23 1.32
CA GLY A 155 -0.35 2.19 0.53
C GLY A 155 -0.58 1.70 -0.89
N TYR A 156 -1.68 0.99 -1.15
CA TYR A 156 -2.01 0.51 -2.48
C TYR A 156 -2.33 1.65 -3.46
N PHE A 157 -3.04 2.67 -3.01
CA PHE A 157 -3.59 3.73 -3.86
C PHE A 157 -2.69 4.98 -3.90
N PRO A 158 -2.23 5.41 -5.08
CA PRO A 158 -1.27 6.51 -5.20
C PRO A 158 -1.86 7.84 -4.73
N LEU A 159 -3.15 8.11 -4.92
CA LEU A 159 -3.75 9.38 -4.46
C LEU A 159 -3.93 9.40 -2.93
N VAL A 160 -4.07 8.23 -2.29
CA VAL A 160 -4.03 8.14 -0.83
C VAL A 160 -2.64 8.47 -0.31
N LEU A 161 -1.59 7.97 -0.99
CA LEU A 161 -0.20 8.31 -0.67
C LEU A 161 0.10 9.80 -0.86
N LEU A 162 -0.35 10.39 -1.97
CA LEU A 162 -0.22 11.84 -2.21
C LEU A 162 -0.95 12.66 -1.14
N ARG A 163 -2.13 12.23 -0.69
CA ARG A 163 -2.85 12.90 0.39
C ARG A 163 -2.09 12.81 1.71
N THR A 164 -1.45 11.68 2.01
CA THR A 164 -0.60 11.53 3.21
C THR A 164 0.62 12.43 3.12
N ALA A 165 1.30 12.46 1.98
CA ALA A 165 2.42 13.37 1.73
C ALA A 165 1.99 14.83 1.88
N ALA A 166 0.87 15.24 1.27
CA ALA A 166 0.34 16.60 1.40
C ALA A 166 0.04 16.98 2.85
N LYS A 167 -0.52 16.07 3.65
CA LYS A 167 -0.73 16.32 5.09
C LYS A 167 0.58 16.50 5.85
N GLN A 168 1.59 15.69 5.56
CA GLN A 168 2.91 15.80 6.18
C GLN A 168 3.63 17.08 5.75
N ALA A 169 3.52 17.45 4.48
CA ALA A 169 4.01 18.72 3.94
C ALA A 169 3.33 19.93 4.61
N LEU A 170 2.02 19.87 4.86
CA LEU A 170 1.32 20.92 5.61
C LEU A 170 1.79 21.02 7.06
N VAL A 171 2.07 19.90 7.73
CA VAL A 171 2.67 19.91 9.08
C VAL A 171 4.07 20.50 9.05
N ALA A 172 4.92 20.08 8.11
CA ALA A 172 6.27 20.62 7.94
C ALA A 172 6.26 22.12 7.59
N GLY A 173 5.37 22.54 6.69
CA GLY A 173 5.22 23.94 6.30
C GLY A 173 4.63 24.83 7.40
N GLY A 174 3.65 24.32 8.15
CA GLY A 174 3.08 25.03 9.31
C GLY A 174 4.09 25.19 10.46
N THR A 175 4.88 24.14 10.74
CA THR A 175 5.96 24.22 11.72
C THR A 175 7.08 25.16 11.27
N TRP A 176 7.47 25.11 10.00
CA TRP A 176 8.43 26.03 9.39
C TRP A 176 7.97 27.49 9.49
N TYR A 177 6.73 27.78 9.10
CA TYR A 177 6.15 29.12 9.17
C TYR A 177 6.12 29.65 10.61
N TRP A 178 5.73 28.80 11.57
CA TRP A 178 5.70 29.16 12.98
C TRP A 178 7.11 29.48 13.51
N MET A 179 8.10 28.63 13.21
CA MET A 179 9.51 28.85 13.59
C MET A 179 10.03 30.18 13.05
N HIS A 180 9.83 30.43 11.75
CA HIS A 180 10.24 31.67 11.10
C HIS A 180 9.58 32.90 11.75
N ARG A 181 8.31 32.80 12.15
CA ARG A 181 7.60 33.89 12.83
C ARG A 181 8.13 34.16 14.24
N THR A 182 8.60 33.14 14.94
CA THR A 182 9.21 33.26 16.29
C THR A 182 10.69 33.63 16.26
N GLY A 183 11.30 33.80 15.08
CA GLY A 183 12.74 34.04 14.94
C GLY A 183 13.62 32.81 15.21
N ALA A 184 13.03 31.61 15.25
CA ALA A 184 13.76 30.36 15.42
C ALA A 184 14.32 29.86 14.08
N THR A 185 15.53 29.32 14.08
CA THR A 185 16.18 28.74 12.90
C THR A 185 16.03 27.21 12.86
N LEU A 186 15.86 26.64 11.66
CA LEU A 186 15.69 25.19 11.46
C LEU A 186 17.01 24.41 11.44
N THR A 187 18.09 25.12 11.18
CA THR A 187 19.47 24.66 11.26
C THR A 187 20.10 25.40 12.42
N PRO A 188 19.80 24.97 13.66
CA PRO A 188 20.36 25.63 14.83
C PRO A 188 21.87 25.38 14.82
N ASP A 189 22.65 26.42 15.12
CA ASP A 189 24.12 26.32 15.15
C ASP A 189 24.51 25.23 16.17
N PRO A 190 25.27 24.19 15.78
CA PRO A 190 25.66 23.13 16.71
C PRO A 190 26.39 23.65 17.95
N ALA A 191 27.08 24.81 17.87
CA ALA A 191 27.80 25.41 18.99
C ALA A 191 26.88 26.03 20.05
N ASP A 192 25.78 26.66 19.63
CA ASP A 192 24.91 27.47 20.51
C ASP A 192 23.55 26.82 20.80
N SER A 193 23.29 25.66 20.20
CA SER A 193 21.98 25.03 20.23
C SER A 193 21.77 24.07 21.39
N THR A 194 20.60 24.18 22.01
CA THR A 194 20.16 23.18 22.98
C THR A 194 19.91 21.83 22.30
N THR A 195 20.18 20.73 23.00
CA THR A 195 19.91 19.35 22.51
C THR A 195 18.48 19.20 22.02
N THR A 196 17.53 19.87 22.68
CA THR A 196 16.12 19.87 22.30
C THR A 196 15.88 20.52 20.92
N ALA A 197 16.59 21.60 20.58
CA ALA A 197 16.49 22.23 19.26
C ALA A 197 17.03 21.32 18.15
N GLN A 198 18.15 20.63 18.40
CA GLN A 198 18.74 19.68 17.47
C GLN A 198 17.82 18.47 17.20
N VAL A 199 17.25 17.87 18.25
CA VAL A 199 16.27 16.77 18.12
C VAL A 199 15.05 17.20 17.30
N LEU A 200 14.60 18.43 17.51
CA LEU A 200 13.41 18.96 16.87
C LEU A 200 13.67 19.28 15.38
N ALA A 201 14.86 19.77 15.04
CA ALA A 201 15.32 19.90 13.66
C ALA A 201 15.41 18.54 12.94
N LEU A 202 15.98 17.52 13.59
CA LEU A 202 16.05 16.15 13.05
C LEU A 202 14.66 15.55 12.78
N LEU A 203 13.74 15.72 13.72
CA LEU A 203 12.36 15.27 13.57
C LEU A 203 11.65 16.02 12.44
N TRP A 204 11.91 17.31 12.26
CA TRP A 204 11.36 18.10 11.17
C TRP A 204 11.86 17.59 9.80
N TRP A 205 13.18 17.42 9.63
CA TRP A 205 13.76 16.85 8.42
C TRP A 205 13.28 15.44 8.13
N SER A 206 13.06 14.64 9.17
CA SER A 206 12.45 13.30 9.07
C SER A 206 11.05 13.35 8.47
N VAL A 207 10.21 14.31 8.90
CA VAL A 207 8.86 14.50 8.33
C VAL A 207 8.93 14.98 6.88
N VAL A 208 9.86 15.87 6.55
CA VAL A 208 10.09 16.32 5.17
C VAL A 208 10.52 15.16 4.28
N ALA A 209 11.50 14.37 4.71
CA ALA A 209 11.99 13.20 3.98
C ALA A 209 10.88 12.15 3.77
N LEU A 210 10.08 11.89 4.80
CA LEU A 210 8.93 10.99 4.72
C LEU A 210 7.88 11.50 3.73
N SER A 211 7.54 12.79 3.79
CA SER A 211 6.60 13.44 2.87
C SER A 211 7.07 13.34 1.41
N SER A 212 8.32 13.72 1.15
CA SER A 212 8.96 13.66 -0.16
C SER A 212 9.04 12.24 -0.70
N GLY A 213 9.46 11.27 0.12
CA GLY A 213 9.49 9.86 -0.27
C GLY A 213 8.11 9.31 -0.61
N CYS A 214 7.09 9.67 0.18
CA CYS A 214 5.70 9.31 -0.11
C CYS A 214 5.23 9.93 -1.43
N ALA A 215 5.50 11.22 -1.66
CA ALA A 215 5.12 11.92 -2.89
C ALA A 215 5.79 11.30 -4.12
N LEU A 216 7.10 11.05 -4.09
CA LEU A 216 7.85 10.46 -5.20
C LEU A 216 7.30 9.08 -5.57
N VAL A 217 7.09 8.21 -4.58
CA VAL A 217 6.53 6.88 -4.84
C VAL A 217 5.09 6.97 -5.32
N ALA A 218 4.30 7.88 -4.77
CA ALA A 218 2.93 8.07 -5.19
C ALA A 218 2.83 8.56 -6.63
N VAL A 219 3.66 9.52 -7.05
CA VAL A 219 3.74 10.01 -8.42
C VAL A 219 4.21 8.90 -9.36
N ALA A 220 5.28 8.17 -9.00
CA ALA A 220 5.76 7.04 -9.81
C ALA A 220 4.68 5.98 -10.03
N ARG A 221 3.92 5.65 -8.97
CA ARG A 221 2.77 4.73 -9.05
C ARG A 221 1.62 5.32 -9.84
N LEU A 222 1.30 6.59 -9.64
CA LEU A 222 0.21 7.27 -10.35
C LEU A 222 0.49 7.30 -11.85
N VAL A 223 1.70 7.67 -12.26
CA VAL A 223 2.11 7.67 -13.67
C VAL A 223 1.98 6.28 -14.26
N ARG A 224 2.48 5.25 -13.58
CA ARG A 224 2.34 3.86 -14.04
C ARG A 224 0.87 3.46 -14.14
N TRP A 225 0.06 3.77 -13.13
CA TRP A 225 -1.37 3.46 -13.10
C TRP A 225 -2.13 4.19 -14.23
N LEU A 226 -1.87 5.47 -14.43
CA LEU A 226 -2.49 6.25 -15.49
C LEU A 226 -2.08 5.76 -16.88
N ARG A 227 -0.92 5.12 -17.05
CA ARG A 227 -0.47 4.51 -18.31
C ARG A 227 -1.00 3.09 -18.53
N SER A 228 -0.84 2.20 -17.56
CA SER A 228 -1.10 0.76 -17.71
C SER A 228 -2.31 0.22 -16.94
N GLY A 229 -2.99 1.06 -16.15
CA GLY A 229 -4.02 0.61 -15.20
C GLY A 229 -3.43 0.12 -13.87
N PRO A 230 -4.31 -0.21 -12.89
CA PRO A 230 -3.90 -0.73 -11.60
C PRO A 230 -3.22 -2.10 -11.77
N PRO A 231 -2.17 -2.40 -10.98
CA PRO A 231 -1.58 -3.72 -11.01
C PRO A 231 -2.52 -4.77 -10.42
N ALA A 232 -2.45 -6.01 -10.91
CA ALA A 232 -3.14 -7.15 -10.31
C ALA A 232 -2.73 -7.43 -8.86
N ARG A 233 -1.57 -6.92 -8.41
CA ARG A 233 -1.08 -7.13 -7.04
C ARG A 233 -0.49 -5.83 -6.48
N PRO A 234 -0.71 -5.55 -5.19
CA PRO A 234 -1.44 -6.37 -4.22
C PRO A 234 -2.97 -6.30 -4.36
N ALA A 235 -3.68 -7.13 -3.60
CA ALA A 235 -5.15 -7.07 -3.51
C ALA A 235 -5.61 -5.72 -2.96
N PRO A 236 -6.72 -5.15 -3.49
CA PRO A 236 -7.41 -4.05 -2.83
C PRO A 236 -7.83 -4.46 -1.40
N PRO A 237 -7.79 -3.55 -0.42
CA PRO A 237 -8.23 -3.84 0.95
C PRO A 237 -9.66 -4.38 1.00
N GLY A 238 -9.89 -5.43 1.80
CA GLY A 238 -11.22 -6.02 1.98
C GLY A 238 -11.67 -6.99 0.87
N VAL A 239 -10.86 -7.19 -0.18
CA VAL A 239 -11.20 -8.08 -1.30
C VAL A 239 -10.45 -9.41 -1.18
N ALA A 240 -11.19 -10.51 -1.11
CA ALA A 240 -10.65 -11.87 -1.15
C ALA A 240 -11.71 -12.86 -1.68
N PRO A 241 -11.32 -13.94 -2.39
CA PRO A 241 -9.96 -14.28 -2.86
C PRO A 241 -9.44 -13.30 -3.93
N TRP A 242 -8.12 -13.21 -4.15
CA TRP A 242 -7.53 -12.25 -5.10
C TRP A 242 -6.23 -12.77 -5.75
N PRO A 243 -5.96 -12.48 -7.04
CA PRO A 243 -6.83 -11.82 -8.03
C PRO A 243 -8.11 -12.62 -8.30
N PRO A 244 -9.13 -12.02 -8.96
CA PRO A 244 -10.27 -12.79 -9.49
C PRO A 244 -9.74 -14.02 -10.24
N ALA A 245 -10.32 -15.21 -10.10
CA ALA A 245 -9.85 -16.38 -10.83
C ALA A 245 -10.65 -16.58 -12.13
N VAL A 246 -10.06 -17.20 -13.14
CA VAL A 246 -10.77 -17.59 -14.38
C VAL A 246 -11.94 -18.49 -14.03
N GLY A 247 -13.11 -18.19 -14.60
CA GLY A 247 -14.37 -18.86 -14.29
C GLY A 247 -15.06 -18.35 -13.03
N ASP A 248 -14.43 -17.49 -12.22
CA ASP A 248 -15.15 -16.83 -11.11
C ASP A 248 -16.16 -15.80 -11.63
N VAL A 249 -17.18 -15.57 -10.80
CA VAL A 249 -18.18 -14.52 -11.01
C VAL A 249 -18.00 -13.45 -9.95
N TRP A 250 -17.80 -12.23 -10.40
CA TRP A 250 -17.48 -11.08 -9.58
C TRP A 250 -18.49 -9.96 -9.79
N MET A 251 -18.78 -9.20 -8.74
CA MET A 251 -19.39 -7.87 -8.92
C MET A 251 -18.30 -6.89 -9.30
N ALA A 252 -18.50 -6.16 -10.39
CA ALA A 252 -17.62 -5.09 -10.84
C ALA A 252 -18.41 -3.85 -11.24
N GLU A 253 -17.80 -2.69 -11.11
CA GLU A 253 -18.32 -1.46 -11.74
C GLU A 253 -17.96 -1.50 -13.23
N LEU A 254 -18.98 -1.76 -14.06
CA LEU A 254 -18.85 -1.69 -15.51
C LEU A 254 -19.25 -0.30 -15.97
N THR A 255 -18.33 0.36 -16.67
CA THR A 255 -18.57 1.63 -17.35
C THR A 255 -19.33 1.36 -18.65
N HIS A 256 -20.41 2.09 -18.87
CA HIS A 256 -21.18 2.00 -20.10
C HIS A 256 -20.82 3.14 -21.06
N ASP A 257 -21.30 3.08 -22.31
CA ASP A 257 -20.91 4.04 -23.36
C ASP A 257 -21.39 5.48 -23.06
N ASP A 258 -22.40 5.62 -22.21
CA ASP A 258 -22.88 6.90 -21.65
C ASP A 258 -22.02 7.43 -20.48
N ASN A 259 -20.89 6.78 -20.20
CA ASN A 259 -19.99 7.09 -19.09
C ASN A 259 -20.65 6.95 -17.70
N THR A 260 -21.79 6.23 -17.62
CA THR A 260 -22.41 5.87 -16.35
C THR A 260 -21.78 4.58 -15.79
N TYR A 261 -21.72 4.52 -14.47
CA TYR A 261 -21.20 3.37 -13.73
C TYR A 261 -22.35 2.49 -13.30
N LYS A 262 -22.29 1.20 -13.63
CA LYS A 262 -23.28 0.23 -13.18
C LYS A 262 -22.57 -0.96 -12.56
N GLU A 263 -22.93 -1.26 -11.31
CA GLU A 263 -22.51 -2.48 -10.65
C GLU A 263 -23.19 -3.67 -11.33
N ARG A 264 -22.39 -4.60 -11.86
CA ARG A 264 -22.89 -5.75 -12.59
C ARG A 264 -22.08 -7.00 -12.24
N PRO A 265 -22.71 -8.18 -12.22
CA PRO A 265 -21.97 -9.42 -12.17
C PRO A 265 -21.22 -9.62 -13.49
N VAL A 266 -19.99 -10.11 -13.41
CA VAL A 266 -19.11 -10.38 -14.54
C VAL A 266 -18.46 -11.74 -14.38
N VAL A 267 -18.34 -12.48 -15.48
CA VAL A 267 -17.61 -13.76 -15.52
C VAL A 267 -16.17 -13.47 -15.94
N VAL A 268 -15.20 -13.94 -15.17
CA VAL A 268 -13.78 -13.75 -15.44
C VAL A 268 -13.32 -14.74 -16.53
N LEU A 269 -12.74 -14.22 -17.61
CA LEU A 269 -12.20 -15.04 -18.70
C LEU A 269 -10.69 -15.20 -18.62
N GLU A 270 -9.96 -14.09 -18.47
CA GLU A 270 -8.50 -14.10 -18.56
C GLU A 270 -7.90 -12.92 -17.80
N HIS A 271 -6.68 -13.11 -17.28
CA HIS A 271 -5.92 -12.07 -16.60
C HIS A 271 -4.89 -11.44 -17.53
N THR A 272 -4.83 -10.13 -17.50
CA THR A 272 -3.79 -9.32 -18.12
C THR A 272 -3.04 -8.57 -17.01
N PRO A 273 -1.80 -8.07 -17.22
CA PRO A 273 -1.06 -7.38 -16.16
C PRO A 273 -1.75 -6.15 -15.56
N GLY A 274 -2.59 -5.44 -16.32
CA GLY A 274 -3.28 -4.21 -15.88
C GLY A 274 -4.81 -4.31 -15.78
N PHE A 275 -5.39 -5.42 -16.24
CA PHE A 275 -6.84 -5.60 -16.27
C PHE A 275 -7.25 -7.07 -16.37
N VAL A 276 -8.55 -7.32 -16.30
CA VAL A 276 -9.16 -8.63 -16.47
C VAL A 276 -10.14 -8.56 -17.64
N ARG A 277 -10.08 -9.56 -18.53
CA ARG A 277 -11.08 -9.75 -19.59
C ARG A 277 -12.28 -10.47 -19.00
N VAL A 278 -13.47 -9.90 -19.14
CA VAL A 278 -14.69 -10.41 -18.53
C VAL A 278 -15.88 -10.39 -19.49
N LEU A 279 -16.89 -11.18 -19.19
CA LEU A 279 -18.20 -11.11 -19.82
C LEU A 279 -19.23 -10.55 -18.85
N GLY A 280 -19.89 -9.46 -19.24
CA GLY A 280 -20.87 -8.78 -18.39
C GLY A 280 -22.21 -9.49 -18.35
N ILE A 281 -22.79 -9.64 -17.16
CA ILE A 281 -24.14 -10.17 -16.99
C ILE A 281 -25.13 -9.00 -16.85
N THR A 282 -26.26 -9.11 -17.55
CA THR A 282 -27.37 -8.16 -17.47
C THR A 282 -28.68 -8.91 -17.22
N SER A 283 -29.56 -8.30 -16.43
CA SER A 283 -30.94 -8.81 -16.27
C SER A 283 -31.93 -8.18 -17.23
N VAL A 284 -31.48 -7.26 -18.09
CA VAL A 284 -32.32 -6.65 -19.12
C VAL A 284 -32.54 -7.68 -20.21
N ASP A 285 -33.77 -7.85 -20.67
CA ASP A 285 -34.08 -8.81 -21.72
C ASP A 285 -33.31 -8.49 -23.02
N LYS A 286 -32.78 -9.54 -23.64
CA LYS A 286 -31.99 -9.52 -24.89
C LYS A 286 -32.44 -10.62 -25.84
N SER A 287 -33.69 -11.06 -25.70
CA SER A 287 -34.33 -12.06 -26.54
C SER A 287 -34.30 -11.71 -28.05
N ASP A 288 -34.28 -10.41 -28.37
CA ASP A 288 -34.14 -9.82 -29.71
C ASP A 288 -32.70 -9.91 -30.28
N ARG A 289 -31.69 -10.20 -29.46
CA ARG A 289 -30.25 -10.12 -29.82
C ARG A 289 -29.47 -11.40 -29.54
N ARG A 290 -30.05 -12.56 -29.81
CA ARG A 290 -29.47 -13.89 -29.47
C ARG A 290 -28.04 -14.15 -29.99
N ARG A 291 -27.61 -13.51 -31.09
CA ARG A 291 -26.26 -13.71 -31.64
C ARG A 291 -25.12 -13.13 -30.77
N GLY A 292 -25.42 -12.19 -29.88
CA GLY A 292 -24.42 -11.54 -29.00
C GLY A 292 -24.62 -11.81 -27.52
N TYR A 293 -25.64 -12.60 -27.15
CA TYR A 293 -25.99 -12.87 -25.76
C TYR A 293 -26.31 -14.33 -25.54
N LEU A 294 -25.80 -14.89 -24.45
CA LEU A 294 -26.17 -16.22 -23.97
C LEU A 294 -27.20 -16.07 -22.84
N LYS A 295 -28.35 -16.73 -22.96
CA LYS A 295 -29.37 -16.73 -21.90
C LYS A 295 -28.85 -17.50 -20.68
N LEU A 296 -29.03 -16.94 -19.50
CA LEU A 296 -28.67 -17.54 -18.22
C LEU A 296 -29.95 -17.81 -17.42
N HIS A 297 -30.17 -19.08 -17.09
CA HIS A 297 -31.28 -19.47 -16.23
C HIS A 297 -30.86 -19.39 -14.77
N MET A 298 -31.67 -18.72 -13.94
CA MET A 298 -31.40 -18.58 -12.50
C MET A 298 -31.24 -19.94 -11.80
N SER A 299 -31.96 -20.96 -12.26
CA SER A 299 -31.91 -22.33 -11.73
C SER A 299 -30.51 -22.95 -11.79
N GLU A 300 -29.71 -22.61 -12.79
CA GLU A 300 -28.34 -23.10 -13.00
C GLU A 300 -27.31 -22.27 -12.21
N TRP A 301 -27.66 -21.03 -11.86
CA TRP A 301 -26.78 -20.05 -11.23
C TRP A 301 -27.15 -19.77 -9.76
N LYS A 302 -27.57 -20.80 -9.02
CA LYS A 302 -27.99 -20.67 -7.62
C LYS A 302 -26.89 -20.03 -6.76
N GLY A 303 -27.24 -18.94 -6.09
CA GLY A 303 -26.32 -18.17 -5.24
C GLY A 303 -25.49 -17.12 -6.00
N VAL A 304 -25.51 -17.12 -7.33
CA VAL A 304 -24.81 -16.12 -8.16
C VAL A 304 -25.78 -15.17 -8.84
N LEU A 305 -26.93 -15.65 -9.32
CA LEU A 305 -27.98 -14.80 -9.92
C LEU A 305 -29.20 -14.70 -8.99
N THR A 306 -29.86 -13.55 -9.02
CA THR A 306 -31.13 -13.33 -8.29
C THR A 306 -32.37 -13.46 -9.18
N LYS A 307 -32.18 -13.47 -10.51
CA LYS A 307 -33.19 -13.68 -11.54
C LYS A 307 -32.51 -14.14 -12.83
N ASP A 308 -33.30 -14.63 -13.77
CA ASP A 308 -32.82 -14.92 -15.13
C ASP A 308 -32.12 -13.70 -15.73
N GLY A 309 -31.12 -13.98 -16.56
CA GLY A 309 -30.28 -12.95 -17.14
C GLY A 309 -29.71 -13.34 -18.48
N TRP A 310 -28.83 -12.49 -18.96
CA TRP A 310 -28.15 -12.62 -20.23
C TRP A 310 -26.69 -12.29 -20.02
N LEU A 311 -25.82 -13.18 -20.49
CA LEU A 311 -24.39 -12.95 -20.58
C LEU A 311 -24.08 -12.26 -21.90
N ASN A 312 -23.47 -11.09 -21.84
CA ASN A 312 -22.95 -10.42 -23.03
C ASN A 312 -21.71 -11.19 -23.51
N LEU A 313 -21.72 -11.65 -24.76
CA LEU A 313 -20.59 -12.36 -25.38
C LEU A 313 -19.53 -11.42 -25.95
N GLU A 314 -19.72 -10.10 -25.83
CA GLU A 314 -18.69 -9.09 -26.08
C GLU A 314 -17.79 -8.95 -24.85
N ILE A 315 -16.48 -9.12 -25.06
CA ILE A 315 -15.47 -9.00 -24.00
C ILE A 315 -15.38 -7.56 -23.53
N ALA A 316 -15.58 -7.37 -22.22
CA ALA A 316 -15.27 -6.14 -21.53
C ALA A 316 -13.91 -6.27 -20.85
N GLN A 317 -13.12 -5.21 -20.90
CA GLN A 317 -11.90 -5.09 -20.11
C GLN A 317 -12.27 -4.34 -18.82
N VAL A 318 -11.95 -4.94 -17.68
CA VAL A 318 -12.22 -4.35 -16.36
C VAL A 318 -10.90 -4.20 -15.60
N PRO A 319 -10.50 -2.96 -15.27
CA PRO A 319 -9.39 -2.71 -14.37
C PRO A 319 -9.56 -3.41 -13.02
N TYR A 320 -8.46 -3.88 -12.43
CA TYR A 320 -8.49 -4.56 -11.14
C TYR A 320 -9.13 -3.74 -10.00
N CYS A 321 -9.05 -2.42 -10.05
CA CYS A 321 -9.63 -1.55 -9.03
C CYS A 321 -11.16 -1.50 -9.02
N ASP A 322 -11.82 -1.97 -10.08
CA ASP A 322 -13.28 -1.88 -10.22
C ASP A 322 -13.99 -3.17 -9.82
N PHE A 323 -13.22 -4.20 -9.48
CA PHE A 323 -13.74 -5.41 -8.86
C PHE A 323 -14.10 -5.12 -7.40
N LEU A 324 -15.33 -5.46 -7.04
CA LEU A 324 -15.90 -5.16 -5.73
C LEU A 324 -15.83 -6.39 -4.81
N TRP A 325 -16.56 -7.46 -5.14
CA TRP A 325 -16.57 -8.72 -4.38
C TRP A 325 -16.90 -9.92 -5.25
N ARG A 326 -16.44 -11.11 -4.84
CA ARG A 326 -16.78 -12.39 -5.49
C ARG A 326 -18.23 -12.76 -5.17
N ARG A 327 -19.01 -13.10 -6.19
CA ARG A 327 -20.36 -13.69 -6.03
C ARG A 327 -20.33 -15.21 -5.97
N GLY A 328 -19.45 -15.84 -6.74
CA GLY A 328 -19.36 -17.30 -6.80
C GLY A 328 -18.57 -17.76 -8.01
N GLU A 329 -18.93 -18.94 -8.53
CA GLU A 329 -18.26 -19.59 -9.66
C GLU A 329 -19.25 -19.71 -10.83
N CYS A 330 -18.73 -19.67 -12.05
CA CYS A 330 -19.50 -19.96 -13.26
C CYS A 330 -19.85 -21.45 -13.27
N PRO A 331 -21.13 -21.83 -13.46
CA PRO A 331 -21.50 -23.23 -13.55
C PRO A 331 -20.80 -23.95 -14.71
N ASP A 332 -20.36 -25.18 -14.48
CA ASP A 332 -19.61 -25.99 -15.45
C ASP A 332 -20.28 -26.11 -16.82
N PRO A 333 -21.59 -26.41 -16.92
CA PRO A 333 -22.24 -26.52 -18.22
C PRO A 333 -22.21 -25.22 -19.02
N VAL A 334 -22.25 -24.07 -18.32
CA VAL A 334 -22.21 -22.76 -18.96
C VAL A 334 -20.77 -22.40 -19.34
N TRP A 335 -19.80 -22.70 -18.49
CA TRP A 335 -18.39 -22.54 -18.81
C TRP A 335 -18.00 -23.36 -20.05
N ASP A 336 -18.42 -24.62 -20.11
CA ASP A 336 -18.18 -25.49 -21.26
C ASP A 336 -18.84 -24.94 -22.53
N ALA A 337 -20.07 -24.43 -22.43
CA ALA A 337 -20.74 -23.77 -23.55
C ALA A 337 -19.99 -22.50 -24.01
N LEU A 338 -19.38 -21.74 -23.09
CA LEU A 338 -18.56 -20.58 -23.43
C LEU A 338 -17.27 -20.98 -24.15
N CYS A 339 -16.61 -22.06 -23.71
CA CYS A 339 -15.37 -22.53 -24.31
C CYS A 339 -15.57 -23.21 -25.67
N THR A 340 -16.70 -23.87 -25.89
CA THR A 340 -16.90 -24.74 -27.07
C THR A 340 -17.86 -24.19 -28.13
N LYS A 341 -18.86 -23.39 -27.73
CA LYS A 341 -20.00 -23.05 -28.60
C LYS A 341 -20.20 -21.55 -28.74
N ALA A 342 -19.88 -20.77 -27.72
CA ALA A 342 -20.16 -19.34 -27.74
C ALA A 342 -19.19 -18.61 -28.66
N ALA A 343 -19.73 -17.81 -29.59
CA ALA A 343 -18.93 -16.89 -30.39
C ALA A 343 -18.59 -15.65 -29.54
N VAL A 344 -17.65 -15.81 -28.60
CA VAL A 344 -17.12 -14.71 -27.78
C VAL A 344 -16.35 -13.75 -28.70
N ARG A 345 -16.63 -12.46 -28.60
CA ARG A 345 -16.10 -11.43 -29.50
C ARG A 345 -15.36 -10.36 -28.75
N GLU A 346 -14.28 -9.88 -29.35
CA GLU A 346 -13.65 -8.64 -28.92
C GLU A 346 -14.56 -7.44 -29.18
N ARG A 347 -14.46 -6.44 -28.30
CA ARG A 347 -15.08 -5.14 -28.53
C ARG A 347 -14.47 -4.52 -29.80
N PRO A 348 -15.27 -4.03 -30.76
CA PRO A 348 -14.74 -3.39 -31.97
C PRO A 348 -13.85 -2.18 -31.64
N ALA A 349 -12.67 -2.09 -32.26
CA ALA A 349 -11.70 -1.01 -32.02
C ALA A 349 -12.27 0.39 -32.30
N GLY A 350 -13.26 0.51 -33.19
CA GLY A 350 -13.92 1.78 -33.53
C GLY A 350 -14.85 2.35 -32.44
N ARG A 351 -15.12 1.62 -31.33
CA ARG A 351 -15.95 2.12 -30.21
C ARG A 351 -15.18 2.96 -29.19
N GLY A 352 -13.97 3.41 -29.52
CA GLY A 352 -13.10 4.18 -28.64
C GLY A 352 -12.45 3.35 -27.53
N PRO A 353 -11.64 3.99 -26.65
CA PRO A 353 -11.06 3.29 -25.50
C PRO A 353 -12.17 2.72 -24.63
N THR A 354 -11.99 1.49 -24.14
CA THR A 354 -12.95 0.86 -23.23
C THR A 354 -13.27 1.84 -22.10
N PRO A 355 -14.54 2.18 -21.82
CA PRO A 355 -14.86 3.35 -21.00
C PRO A 355 -14.27 3.31 -19.57
N GLY A 356 -13.99 2.11 -19.03
CA GLY A 356 -13.24 1.89 -17.77
C GLY A 356 -11.75 2.25 -17.81
N PHE A 357 -11.23 2.67 -18.96
CA PHE A 357 -9.83 3.06 -19.15
C PHE A 357 -9.67 4.52 -19.56
N THR A 358 -10.75 5.30 -19.57
CA THR A 358 -10.65 6.75 -19.74
C THR A 358 -9.78 7.36 -18.64
N PHE A 359 -9.09 8.47 -18.94
CA PHE A 359 -8.21 9.13 -17.97
C PHE A 359 -8.94 9.49 -16.67
N ARG A 360 -10.16 10.03 -16.79
CA ARG A 360 -11.02 10.39 -15.66
C ARG A 360 -11.33 9.19 -14.77
N HIS A 361 -11.61 8.04 -15.38
CA HIS A 361 -11.86 6.79 -14.66
C HIS A 361 -10.61 6.33 -13.91
N ARG A 362 -9.46 6.24 -14.58
CA ARG A 362 -8.19 5.82 -13.95
C ARG A 362 -7.82 6.72 -12.76
N LEU A 363 -8.09 8.03 -12.86
CA LEU A 363 -7.89 8.98 -11.78
C LEU A 363 -8.84 8.70 -10.60
N TRP A 364 -10.12 8.47 -10.84
CA TRP A 364 -11.10 8.11 -9.81
C TRP A 364 -10.76 6.80 -9.11
N SER A 365 -10.40 5.76 -9.85
CA SER A 365 -10.02 4.48 -9.26
C SER A 365 -8.72 4.57 -8.46
N ALA A 366 -7.78 5.46 -8.84
CA ALA A 366 -6.59 5.76 -8.07
C ALA A 366 -6.88 6.42 -6.70
N MET A 367 -8.09 6.96 -6.49
CA MET A 367 -8.55 7.53 -5.20
C MET A 367 -9.17 6.51 -4.25
N ASN A 368 -9.32 5.24 -4.65
CA ASN A 368 -10.07 4.22 -3.89
C ASN A 368 -11.54 4.59 -3.61
N ALA A 369 -12.21 5.35 -4.48
CA ALA A 369 -13.59 5.74 -4.22
C ALA A 369 -14.55 4.53 -4.19
N HIS A 370 -14.20 3.45 -4.89
CA HIS A 370 -15.09 2.31 -5.16
C HIS A 370 -14.52 0.94 -4.74
N ALA A 371 -13.20 0.79 -4.63
CA ALA A 371 -12.59 -0.52 -4.40
C ALA A 371 -12.84 -1.04 -2.98
N GLY A 372 -13.10 -2.34 -2.85
CA GLY A 372 -13.21 -3.00 -1.54
C GLY A 372 -14.52 -2.79 -0.79
N ARG A 373 -15.63 -2.46 -1.47
CA ARG A 373 -16.96 -2.59 -0.86
C ARG A 373 -17.20 -4.06 -0.52
N ASP A 374 -17.24 -4.41 0.76
CA ASP A 374 -17.51 -5.79 1.20
C ASP A 374 -18.99 -6.13 0.94
N SER A 375 -19.21 -7.29 0.30
CA SER A 375 -20.49 -7.98 0.09
C SER A 375 -21.46 -7.91 1.27
N ARG A 376 -20.95 -7.92 2.51
CA ARG A 376 -21.77 -7.93 3.73
C ARG A 376 -22.52 -6.63 3.99
N ASN A 377 -22.06 -5.50 3.46
CA ASN A 377 -22.71 -4.21 3.69
C ASN A 377 -23.80 -3.93 2.66
N VAL A 378 -23.84 -4.74 1.59
CA VAL A 378 -24.93 -4.77 0.62
C VAL A 378 -25.99 -5.80 1.04
N HIS A 379 -25.68 -6.68 2.00
CA HIS A 379 -26.52 -7.80 2.45
C HIS A 379 -27.08 -7.63 3.87
N ALA A 380 -27.43 -6.41 4.30
CA ALA A 380 -28.39 -6.23 5.40
C ALA A 380 -29.83 -6.69 5.01
N GLY A 381 -29.93 -7.77 4.23
CA GLY A 381 -31.16 -8.31 3.67
C GLY A 381 -31.06 -9.69 3.01
N SER A 382 -29.89 -10.34 2.93
CA SER A 382 -29.88 -11.77 2.59
C SER A 382 -28.74 -12.51 3.27
N ASP A 383 -29.14 -13.27 4.27
CA ASP A 383 -28.35 -14.28 4.91
C ASP A 383 -28.04 -15.38 3.87
N ASN A 384 -26.77 -15.57 3.51
CA ASN A 384 -26.38 -16.86 2.97
C ASN A 384 -24.95 -17.25 3.28
N ARG A 385 -24.86 -18.50 3.76
CA ARG A 385 -23.75 -19.14 4.45
C ARG A 385 -22.52 -19.26 3.56
N ARG A 386 -21.36 -19.04 4.18
CA ARG A 386 -20.03 -19.44 3.68
C ARG A 386 -20.02 -20.91 3.26
N ARG A 387 -19.61 -21.21 2.02
CA ARG A 387 -19.15 -22.54 1.60
C ARG A 387 -17.80 -22.48 0.90
N ARG A 388 -17.12 -23.63 0.95
CA ARG A 388 -15.68 -23.88 0.74
C ARG A 388 -15.17 -23.48 -0.65
N VAL A 389 -13.90 -23.07 -0.64
CA VAL A 389 -13.04 -22.79 -1.80
C VAL A 389 -12.79 -24.09 -2.55
N TRP A 390 -13.16 -24.14 -3.83
CA TRP A 390 -12.65 -25.09 -4.80
C TRP A 390 -11.64 -24.36 -5.69
N THR A 391 -10.44 -24.92 -5.83
CA THR A 391 -9.39 -24.41 -6.71
C THR A 391 -9.47 -25.17 -8.04
N ARG A 392 -9.79 -24.48 -9.13
CA ARG A 392 -9.45 -24.96 -10.48
C ARG A 392 -8.02 -24.57 -10.81
N ALA A 393 -7.14 -25.56 -10.82
CA ALA A 393 -5.85 -25.49 -11.50
C ALA A 393 -6.01 -26.11 -12.89
N LYS A 394 -5.34 -25.48 -13.87
CA LYS A 394 -5.15 -25.89 -15.28
C LYS A 394 -6.35 -25.65 -16.21
N VAL A 395 -6.22 -24.63 -17.05
CA VAL A 395 -5.90 -24.78 -18.48
C VAL A 395 -4.81 -23.77 -18.82
#